data_AF-A0A4Y8R012-F1
#
_entry.id   AF-A0A4Y8R012-F1
#
_cell.length_a   1.000
_cell.length_b   1.000
_cell.length_c   1.000
_cell.angle_alpha   90.00
_cell.angle_beta   90.00
_cell.angle_gamma   90.00
#
_symmetry.space_group_name_H-M   'P 1'
#
loop_
_entity.id
_entity.type
_entity.pdbx_description
1 polymer ?
#
loop_
_entity_poly.entity_id
_entity_poly.type
_entity_poly.pdbx_seq_one_letter_code
_entity_poly.pdbx_strand_id
1 'polypeptide(L)'
;MNRVTRSAPRRRVAVAGAAGALVLALGVGLAPTASSAPSDDDVRAAREAADGASRDVATVEHELAALRDRHASAVAAVETAAEEYAAAQGDLEAADAEVRDAQAALATARSGESEARASVGALFRASRQGSTELDALRTVLDADGVEQVVARENAERVAGRTAGRAVETHATARAVADTARARADAALAHQAEVEDRARDALAAAQVSSGALDEAVQESAARRETLLAELAQARATSVDVERERQDALDAQAASARESAARERVAPPAAGTPAAAPSAPAAPAAPAAPSAPAAQNPAPVPAPAPAPAPAPAPAPAPAPAPAPAPAPAPAPPPAPAPPPVVTPPPGTGVGNGAQGQAAVAWARTKIGAPYVFGGTGPGYDCSGLTSRAWAAAGVDITRTSRSQYQRVQKISYDRLRPGDLIFYANDTSNPSTIRHVAMYTGGGMMIEARQPGSPVHEVAMRWADAMPYAGRP
;
A
#
# COMPACT_ATOMS: atom_id res chain seq x y z
N MET A 1 7.79 38.22 -39.03
CA MET A 1 8.98 37.92 -39.85
C MET A 1 9.87 36.95 -39.08
N ASN A 2 10.55 36.06 -39.81
CA ASN A 2 11.48 35.00 -39.39
C ASN A 2 10.90 33.65 -38.90
N ARG A 3 10.50 32.83 -39.89
CA ARG A 3 10.50 31.37 -39.83
C ARG A 3 11.95 30.86 -39.79
N VAL A 4 12.31 30.07 -38.78
CA VAL A 4 13.54 29.28 -38.75
C VAL A 4 13.15 27.81 -38.91
N THR A 5 13.37 27.26 -40.10
CA THR A 5 13.24 25.84 -40.41
C THR A 5 14.51 25.12 -39.97
N ARG A 6 14.43 24.22 -38.98
CA ARG A 6 15.50 23.24 -38.68
C ARG A 6 15.08 21.87 -39.19
N SER A 7 15.80 21.39 -40.20
CA SER A 7 15.71 20.04 -40.76
C SER A 7 16.38 19.03 -39.84
N ALA A 8 15.65 17.99 -39.43
CA ALA A 8 16.23 16.81 -38.76
C ALA A 8 16.73 15.79 -39.80
N PRO A 9 17.85 15.08 -39.54
CA PRO A 9 18.37 14.07 -40.46
C PRO A 9 17.60 12.76 -40.31
N ARG A 10 16.97 12.31 -41.41
CA ARG A 10 16.37 10.97 -41.50
C ARG A 10 17.49 9.92 -41.57
N ARG A 11 17.74 9.19 -40.47
CA ARG A 11 18.51 7.94 -40.50
C ARG A 11 17.67 6.88 -41.22
N ARG A 12 18.13 6.46 -42.40
CA ARG A 12 17.60 5.30 -43.12
C ARG A 12 18.08 4.05 -42.40
N VAL A 13 17.18 3.35 -41.71
CA VAL A 13 17.40 1.97 -41.27
C VAL A 13 17.12 1.08 -42.48
N ALA A 14 18.15 0.39 -42.96
CA ALA A 14 18.01 -0.62 -44.00
C ALA A 14 17.35 -1.86 -43.40
N VAL A 15 16.08 -2.10 -43.74
CA VAL A 15 15.43 -3.39 -43.50
C VAL A 15 15.83 -4.31 -44.64
N ALA A 16 16.63 -5.32 -44.33
CA ALA A 16 16.93 -6.41 -45.26
C ALA A 16 15.67 -7.28 -45.39
N GLY A 17 14.83 -6.97 -46.39
CA GLY A 17 13.74 -7.84 -46.79
C GLY A 17 14.28 -9.03 -47.57
N ALA A 18 14.20 -10.22 -46.99
CA ALA A 18 14.30 -11.46 -47.75
C ALA A 18 13.03 -11.59 -48.60
N ALA A 19 13.12 -11.13 -49.85
CA ALA A 19 12.07 -11.32 -50.85
C ALA A 19 11.98 -12.81 -51.20
N GLY A 20 10.98 -13.50 -50.66
CA GLY A 20 10.51 -14.77 -51.19
C GLY A 20 9.94 -14.54 -52.59
N ALA A 21 10.60 -15.08 -53.60
CA ALA A 21 10.24 -14.91 -55.00
C ALA A 21 8.87 -15.55 -55.30
N LEU A 22 7.85 -14.72 -55.49
CA LEU A 22 6.60 -15.12 -56.13
C LEU A 22 6.81 -15.10 -57.65
N VAL A 23 7.02 -16.27 -58.25
CA VAL A 23 7.08 -16.43 -59.71
C VAL A 23 5.65 -16.33 -60.26
N LEU A 24 5.24 -15.13 -60.69
CA LEU A 24 4.11 -14.97 -61.63
C LEU A 24 4.66 -15.06 -63.06
N ALA A 25 4.56 -16.25 -63.64
CA ALA A 25 4.76 -16.43 -65.07
C ALA A 25 3.50 -15.98 -65.82
N LEU A 26 3.56 -14.81 -66.48
CA LEU A 26 2.64 -14.49 -67.58
C LEU A 26 2.96 -15.44 -68.75
N GLY A 27 2.11 -16.45 -68.94
CA GLY A 27 2.18 -17.37 -70.07
C GLY A 27 1.47 -16.80 -71.30
N VAL A 28 2.26 -16.40 -72.31
CA VAL A 28 1.88 -16.60 -73.71
C VAL A 28 2.03 -18.10 -74.01
N GLY A 29 1.04 -18.67 -74.69
CA GLY A 29 0.73 -20.10 -74.68
C GLY A 29 1.88 -21.08 -74.94
N LEU A 30 1.94 -22.11 -74.09
CA LEU A 30 2.53 -23.43 -74.34
C LEU A 30 1.67 -24.48 -73.58
N ALA A 31 1.60 -25.67 -74.17
CA ALA A 31 0.76 -26.82 -73.81
C ALA A 31 0.66 -27.16 -72.31
N PRO A 32 -0.40 -27.87 -71.87
CA PRO A 32 -0.52 -28.32 -70.48
C PRO A 32 0.58 -29.33 -70.18
N THR A 33 1.61 -28.92 -69.46
CA THR A 33 2.55 -29.87 -68.85
C THR A 33 1.78 -30.65 -67.79
N ALA A 34 1.76 -31.97 -67.91
CA ALA A 34 1.21 -32.84 -66.89
C ALA A 34 1.93 -32.54 -65.57
N SER A 35 1.18 -32.07 -64.56
CA SER A 35 1.68 -32.01 -63.20
C SER A 35 2.06 -33.43 -62.80
N SER A 36 3.36 -33.72 -62.64
CA SER A 36 3.80 -34.97 -62.06
C SER A 36 3.16 -35.12 -60.67
N ALA A 37 2.78 -36.35 -60.31
CA ALA A 37 2.31 -36.63 -58.96
C ALA A 37 3.39 -36.24 -57.94
N PRO A 38 3.03 -35.69 -56.76
CA PRO A 38 3.99 -35.32 -55.72
C PRO A 38 4.87 -36.50 -55.31
N SER A 39 6.15 -36.26 -55.07
CA SER A 39 7.07 -37.27 -54.52
C SER A 39 6.94 -37.39 -53.00
N ASP A 40 7.44 -38.48 -52.42
CA ASP A 40 7.50 -38.65 -50.96
C ASP A 40 8.37 -37.56 -50.30
N ASP A 41 9.38 -37.06 -51.01
CA ASP A 41 10.22 -35.94 -50.56
C ASP A 41 9.44 -34.63 -50.52
N ASP A 42 8.59 -34.36 -51.52
CA ASP A 42 7.70 -33.19 -51.53
C ASP A 42 6.70 -33.25 -50.36
N VAL A 43 6.13 -34.43 -50.10
CA VAL A 43 5.21 -34.63 -48.97
C VAL A 43 5.92 -34.43 -47.63
N ARG A 44 7.14 -34.95 -47.48
CA ARG A 44 7.96 -34.75 -46.27
C ARG A 44 8.31 -33.28 -46.05
N ALA A 45 8.79 -32.59 -47.08
CA ALA A 45 9.11 -31.17 -47.00
C ALA A 45 7.89 -30.32 -46.66
N ALA A 46 6.72 -30.63 -47.24
CA ALA A 46 5.46 -29.96 -46.92
C ALA A 46 5.04 -30.17 -45.45
N ARG A 47 5.23 -31.38 -44.90
CA ARG A 47 4.98 -31.66 -43.48
C ARG A 47 5.93 -30.90 -42.56
N GLU A 48 7.22 -30.91 -42.85
CA GLU A 48 8.22 -30.15 -42.07
C GLU A 48 7.94 -28.65 -42.09
N ALA A 49 7.50 -28.11 -43.23
CA ALA A 49 7.08 -26.72 -43.36
C ALA A 49 5.82 -26.42 -42.53
N ALA A 50 4.81 -27.31 -42.55
CA ALA A 50 3.61 -27.19 -41.73
C ALA A 50 3.90 -27.27 -40.21
N ASP A 51 4.81 -28.16 -39.80
CA ASP A 51 5.26 -28.27 -38.41
C ASP A 51 6.08 -27.05 -37.97
N GLY A 52 6.85 -26.46 -38.89
CA GLY A 52 7.53 -25.17 -38.69
C GLY A 52 6.53 -24.03 -38.45
N ALA A 53 5.58 -23.85 -39.36
CA ALA A 53 4.55 -22.82 -39.25
C ALA A 53 3.73 -22.95 -37.96
N SER A 54 3.42 -24.18 -37.52
CA SER A 54 2.69 -24.42 -36.27
C SER A 54 3.49 -23.99 -35.03
N ARG A 55 4.82 -24.17 -35.03
CA ARG A 55 5.69 -23.71 -33.94
C ARG A 55 5.83 -22.18 -33.92
N ASP A 56 5.89 -21.55 -35.09
CA ASP A 56 5.97 -20.09 -35.20
C ASP A 56 4.68 -19.45 -34.68
N VAL A 57 3.52 -19.99 -35.05
CA VAL A 57 2.20 -19.59 -34.52
C VAL A 57 2.18 -19.65 -32.99
N ALA A 58 2.60 -20.75 -32.39
CA ALA A 58 2.59 -20.92 -30.93
C ALA A 58 3.55 -19.93 -30.23
N THR A 59 4.70 -19.65 -30.84
CA THR A 59 5.68 -18.68 -30.32
C THR A 59 5.09 -17.27 -30.30
N VAL A 60 4.47 -16.86 -31.41
CA VAL A 60 3.86 -15.52 -31.54
C VAL A 60 2.66 -15.36 -30.60
N GLU A 61 1.79 -16.37 -30.47
CA GLU A 61 0.67 -16.34 -29.53
C GLU A 61 1.15 -16.25 -28.07
N HIS A 62 2.26 -16.91 -27.71
CA HIS A 62 2.87 -16.80 -26.40
C HIS A 62 3.41 -15.39 -26.13
N GLU A 63 4.08 -14.77 -27.11
CA GLU A 63 4.55 -13.39 -26.97
C GLU A 63 3.40 -12.38 -26.82
N LEU A 64 2.30 -12.58 -27.56
CA LEU A 64 1.07 -11.78 -27.41
C LEU A 64 0.46 -11.94 -26.01
N ALA A 65 0.51 -13.14 -25.40
CA ALA A 65 0.12 -13.35 -24.01
C ALA A 65 1.04 -12.61 -23.04
N ALA A 66 2.36 -12.74 -23.20
CA ALA A 66 3.34 -12.07 -22.36
C ALA A 66 3.21 -10.53 -22.39
N LEU A 67 2.90 -9.94 -23.55
CA LEU A 67 2.62 -8.50 -23.68
C LEU A 67 1.43 -8.05 -22.83
N ARG A 68 0.33 -8.81 -22.88
CA ARG A 68 -0.88 -8.51 -22.10
C ARG A 68 -0.62 -8.61 -20.60
N ASP A 69 0.10 -9.64 -20.18
CA ASP A 69 0.43 -9.85 -18.77
C ASP A 69 1.40 -8.77 -18.25
N ARG A 70 2.35 -8.31 -19.08
CA ARG A 70 3.21 -7.15 -18.76
C ARG A 70 2.38 -5.88 -18.54
N HIS A 71 1.43 -5.59 -19.43
CA HIS A 71 0.54 -4.43 -19.27
C HIS A 71 -0.29 -4.54 -17.98
N ALA A 72 -0.92 -5.69 -17.72
CA ALA A 72 -1.70 -5.90 -16.51
C ALA A 72 -0.86 -5.74 -15.22
N SER A 73 0.38 -6.23 -15.25
CA SER A 73 1.33 -6.09 -14.13
C SER A 73 1.76 -4.63 -13.92
N ALA A 74 1.99 -3.88 -15.00
CA ALA A 74 2.32 -2.46 -14.92
C ALA A 74 1.16 -1.63 -14.33
N VAL A 75 -0.08 -1.94 -14.70
CA VAL A 75 -1.27 -1.32 -14.09
C VAL A 75 -1.33 -1.62 -12.58
N ALA A 76 -1.16 -2.88 -12.18
CA ALA A 76 -1.15 -3.26 -10.76
C ALA A 76 -0.01 -2.58 -9.97
N ALA A 77 1.14 -2.35 -10.60
CA ALA A 77 2.27 -1.62 -10.00
C ALA A 77 1.93 -0.14 -9.77
N VAL A 78 1.29 0.53 -10.73
CA VAL A 78 0.81 1.91 -10.57
C VAL A 78 -0.18 2.03 -9.43
N GLU A 79 -1.17 1.13 -9.37
CA GLU A 79 -2.16 1.10 -8.29
C GLU A 79 -1.48 0.88 -6.92
N THR A 80 -0.52 -0.04 -6.84
CA THR A 80 0.22 -0.32 -5.60
C THR A 80 1.00 0.92 -5.15
N ALA A 81 1.76 1.54 -6.04
CA ALA A 81 2.54 2.73 -5.72
C ALA A 81 1.65 3.95 -5.38
N ALA A 82 0.48 4.07 -6.00
CA ALA A 82 -0.51 5.09 -5.66
C ALA A 82 -1.04 4.92 -4.23
N GLU A 83 -1.34 3.69 -3.81
CA GLU A 83 -1.80 3.40 -2.45
C GLU A 83 -0.68 3.65 -1.42
N GLU A 84 0.58 3.32 -1.73
CA GLU A 84 1.72 3.68 -0.86
C GLU A 84 1.86 5.20 -0.70
N TYR A 85 1.71 5.95 -1.80
CA TYR A 85 1.75 7.41 -1.73
C TYR A 85 0.60 7.99 -0.90
N ALA A 86 -0.63 7.49 -1.10
CA ALA A 86 -1.79 7.91 -0.31
C ALA A 86 -1.61 7.60 1.19
N ALA A 87 -0.98 6.46 1.52
CA ALA A 87 -0.62 6.13 2.90
C ALA A 87 0.43 7.09 3.48
N ALA A 88 1.49 7.37 2.73
CA ALA A 88 2.53 8.31 3.16
C ALA A 88 1.99 9.75 3.34
N GLN A 89 1.02 10.18 2.53
CA GLN A 89 0.32 11.45 2.76
C GLN A 89 -0.48 11.46 4.07
N GLY A 90 -1.18 10.36 4.38
CA GLY A 90 -1.89 10.23 5.65
C GLY A 90 -0.96 10.25 6.86
N ASP A 91 0.21 9.61 6.76
CA ASP A 91 1.25 9.69 7.79
C ASP A 91 1.76 11.13 7.96
N LEU A 92 1.93 11.88 6.87
CA LEU A 92 2.40 13.27 6.90
C LEU A 92 1.38 14.17 7.59
N GLU A 93 0.09 14.03 7.27
CA GLU A 93 -0.99 14.75 7.95
C GLU A 93 -1.02 14.47 9.46
N ALA A 94 -0.75 13.22 9.86
CA ALA A 94 -0.65 12.84 11.26
C ALA A 94 0.58 13.46 11.94
N ALA A 95 1.74 13.47 11.28
CA ALA A 95 2.95 14.10 11.77
C ALA A 95 2.80 15.63 11.90
N ASP A 96 2.12 16.28 10.95
CA ASP A 96 1.77 17.71 11.03
C ASP A 96 0.89 18.02 12.25
N ALA A 97 -0.07 17.14 12.57
CA ALA A 97 -0.87 17.26 13.78
C ALA A 97 -0.03 17.07 15.04
N GLU A 98 0.85 16.08 15.07
CA GLU A 98 1.78 15.83 16.18
C GLU A 98 2.68 17.04 16.46
N VAL A 99 3.24 17.66 15.41
CA VAL A 99 4.05 18.88 15.53
C VAL A 99 3.25 20.02 16.12
N ARG A 100 2.01 20.27 15.64
CA ARG A 100 1.15 21.32 16.19
C ARG A 100 0.85 21.10 17.67
N ASP A 101 0.50 19.87 18.06
CA ASP A 101 0.21 19.52 19.45
C ASP A 101 1.45 19.67 20.35
N ALA A 102 2.62 19.20 19.89
CA ALA A 102 3.86 19.32 20.63
C ALA A 102 4.32 20.77 20.80
N GLN A 103 4.16 21.61 19.77
CA GLN A 103 4.45 23.04 19.85
C GLN A 103 3.50 23.77 20.80
N ALA A 104 2.20 23.44 20.81
CA ALA A 104 1.24 24.00 21.74
C ALA A 104 1.56 23.61 23.20
N ALA A 105 1.95 22.35 23.43
CA ALA A 105 2.40 21.87 24.74
C ALA A 105 3.67 22.60 25.21
N LEU A 106 4.65 22.80 24.32
CA LEU A 106 5.87 23.56 24.61
C LEU A 106 5.59 25.02 24.96
N ALA A 107 4.70 25.68 24.21
CA ALA A 107 4.30 27.06 24.50
C ALA A 107 3.66 27.17 25.89
N THR A 108 2.76 26.23 26.23
CA THR A 108 2.12 26.15 27.55
C THR A 108 3.15 25.94 28.66
N ALA A 109 4.08 25.00 28.48
CA ALA A 109 5.11 24.69 29.47
C ALA A 109 6.07 25.87 29.70
N ARG A 110 6.46 26.60 28.65
CA ARG A 110 7.29 27.82 28.76
C ARG A 110 6.59 28.95 29.50
N SER A 111 5.28 29.12 29.30
CA SER A 111 4.50 30.09 30.08
C SER A 111 4.51 29.73 31.56
N GLY A 112 4.23 28.47 31.89
CA GLY A 112 4.27 27.98 33.28
C GLY A 112 5.64 28.13 33.95
N GLU A 113 6.73 27.83 33.24
CA GLU A 113 8.08 28.08 33.74
C GLU A 113 8.34 29.57 34.00
N SER A 114 7.93 30.45 33.08
CA SER A 114 8.08 31.91 33.23
C SER A 114 7.32 32.44 34.45
N GLU A 115 6.10 31.96 34.68
CA GLU A 115 5.27 32.32 35.85
C GLU A 115 5.89 31.82 37.16
N ALA A 116 6.38 30.57 37.18
CA ALA A 116 7.08 30.03 38.34
C ALA A 116 8.37 30.82 38.63
N ARG A 117 9.10 31.25 37.59
CA ARG A 117 10.30 32.09 37.72
C ARG A 117 9.97 33.48 38.25
N ALA A 118 8.89 34.09 37.78
CA ALA A 118 8.42 35.37 38.27
C ALA A 118 8.06 35.28 39.77
N SER A 119 7.44 34.17 40.20
CA SER A 119 7.09 33.91 41.61
C SER A 119 8.31 33.81 42.52
N VAL A 120 9.36 33.08 42.09
CA VAL A 120 10.65 33.04 42.80
C VAL A 120 11.26 34.45 42.89
N GLY A 121 11.25 35.20 41.80
CA GLY A 121 11.77 36.58 41.77
C GLY A 121 11.00 37.54 42.67
N ALA A 122 9.67 37.38 42.79
CA ALA A 122 8.83 38.18 43.68
C ALA A 122 9.17 37.90 45.16
N LEU A 123 9.31 36.63 45.55
CA LEU A 123 9.71 36.24 46.91
C LEU A 123 11.11 36.77 47.25
N PHE A 124 12.05 36.69 46.30
CA PHE A 124 13.39 37.24 46.49
C PHE A 124 13.36 38.76 46.75
N ARG A 125 12.58 39.53 45.98
CA ARG A 125 12.42 40.98 46.21
C ARG A 125 11.76 41.28 47.55
N ALA A 126 10.70 40.55 47.92
CA ALA A 126 10.02 40.71 49.19
C ALA A 126 10.97 40.45 50.37
N SER A 127 11.79 39.40 50.30
CA SER A 127 12.80 39.11 51.34
C SER A 127 13.83 40.24 51.50
N ARG A 128 14.26 40.87 50.41
CA ARG A 128 15.23 41.99 50.47
C ARG A 128 14.63 43.30 50.98
N GLN A 129 13.34 43.55 50.73
CA GLN A 129 12.66 44.75 51.22
C GLN A 129 12.28 44.64 52.71
N GLY A 130 12.05 43.43 53.21
CA GLY A 130 11.67 43.19 54.61
C GLY A 130 12.83 43.04 55.60
N SER A 131 14.10 43.10 55.16
CA SER A 131 15.25 42.91 56.04
C SER A 131 16.45 43.77 55.65
N THR A 132 16.54 44.95 56.23
CA THR A 132 17.86 45.44 56.65
C THR A 132 18.17 44.75 57.99
N GLU A 133 19.32 44.07 58.09
CA GLU A 133 19.75 43.35 59.32
C GLU A 133 19.69 44.24 60.57
N LEU A 134 19.88 45.55 60.40
CA LEU A 134 19.79 46.54 61.48
C LEU A 134 18.36 46.78 61.96
N ASP A 135 17.36 46.70 61.08
CA ASP A 135 15.94 46.88 61.43
C ASP A 135 15.36 45.61 62.05
N ALA A 136 15.86 44.45 61.58
CA ALA A 136 15.62 43.16 62.20
C ALA A 136 16.15 43.09 63.65
N LEU A 137 17.36 43.62 63.92
CA LEU A 137 17.93 43.74 65.26
C LEU A 137 17.16 44.74 66.13
N ARG A 138 16.78 45.90 65.58
CA ARG A 138 16.00 46.93 66.28
C ARG A 138 14.61 46.42 66.71
N THR A 139 13.94 45.67 65.85
CA THR A 139 12.61 45.10 66.14
C THR A 139 12.66 43.99 67.20
N VAL A 140 13.78 43.26 67.34
CA VAL A 140 13.97 42.29 68.44
C VAL A 140 14.25 43.00 69.75
N LEU A 141 15.01 44.11 69.71
CA LEU A 141 15.29 44.94 70.88
C LEU A 141 14.06 45.72 71.38
N ASP A 142 13.16 46.10 70.47
CA ASP A 142 11.88 46.79 70.77
C ASP A 142 10.68 45.82 71.00
N ALA A 143 10.90 44.50 71.01
CA ALA A 143 9.81 43.53 71.19
C ALA A 143 9.33 43.48 72.66
N ASP A 144 8.08 43.91 72.93
CA ASP A 144 7.47 43.98 74.27
C ASP A 144 7.13 42.61 74.92
N GLY A 145 7.66 41.48 74.41
CA GLY A 145 7.45 40.17 75.04
C GLY A 145 7.80 38.94 74.19
N VAL A 146 7.88 37.78 74.85
CA VAL A 146 8.26 36.47 74.24
C VAL A 146 7.29 36.04 73.13
N GLU A 147 6.01 36.43 73.20
CA GLU A 147 5.01 36.12 72.17
C GLU A 147 5.36 36.74 70.81
N GLN A 148 5.89 37.97 70.77
CA GLN A 148 6.25 38.64 69.52
C GLN A 148 7.47 37.96 68.85
N VAL A 149 8.41 37.45 69.65
CA VAL A 149 9.57 36.70 69.16
C VAL A 149 9.13 35.36 68.54
N VAL A 150 8.20 34.65 69.19
CA VAL A 150 7.64 33.38 68.67
C VAL A 150 6.81 33.60 67.41
N ALA A 151 6.01 34.67 67.35
CA ALA A 151 5.24 35.02 66.15
C ALA A 151 6.15 35.29 64.95
N ARG A 152 7.28 35.98 65.17
CA ARG A 152 8.30 36.22 64.15
C ARG A 152 8.99 34.95 63.68
N GLU A 153 9.41 34.08 64.60
CA GLU A 153 10.06 32.81 64.23
C GLU A 153 9.12 31.94 63.39
N ASN A 154 7.84 31.89 63.74
CA ASN A 154 6.83 31.18 62.95
C ASN A 154 6.64 31.82 61.56
N ALA A 155 6.65 33.15 61.45
CA ALA A 155 6.60 33.85 60.17
C ALA A 155 7.82 33.55 59.28
N GLU A 156 9.03 33.52 59.83
CA GLU A 156 10.25 33.16 59.10
C GLU A 156 10.22 31.71 58.62
N ARG A 157 9.75 30.76 59.44
CA ARG A 157 9.57 29.36 59.02
C ARG A 157 8.51 29.21 57.93
N VAL A 158 7.42 29.99 57.96
CA VAL A 158 6.40 30.00 56.90
C VAL A 158 6.97 30.59 55.61
N ALA A 159 7.73 31.68 55.69
CA ALA A 159 8.40 32.29 54.55
C ALA A 159 9.42 31.34 53.91
N GLY A 160 10.24 30.67 54.71
CA GLY A 160 11.21 29.67 54.26
C GLY A 160 10.54 28.48 53.54
N ARG A 161 9.44 27.95 54.09
CA ARG A 161 8.65 26.91 53.40
C ARG A 161 8.03 27.40 52.10
N THR A 162 7.57 28.65 52.05
CA THR A 162 6.98 29.24 50.85
C THR A 162 8.03 29.44 49.75
N ALA A 163 9.21 29.95 50.12
CA ALA A 163 10.36 30.05 49.22
C ALA A 163 10.82 28.69 48.71
N GLY A 164 10.93 27.68 49.58
CA GLY A 164 11.25 26.31 49.20
C GLY A 164 10.28 25.74 48.16
N ARG A 165 8.97 25.88 48.40
CA ARG A 165 7.94 25.45 47.43
C ARG A 165 8.01 26.19 46.11
N ALA A 166 8.29 27.49 46.11
CA ALA A 166 8.40 28.27 44.88
C ALA A 166 9.60 27.84 44.02
N VAL A 167 10.75 27.57 44.65
CA VAL A 167 11.94 27.02 43.96
C VAL A 167 11.66 25.62 43.41
N GLU A 168 11.02 24.75 44.19
CA GLU A 168 10.62 23.42 43.74
C GLU A 168 9.63 23.49 42.57
N THR A 169 8.61 24.35 42.66
CA THR A 169 7.63 24.58 41.59
C THR A 169 8.32 25.05 40.30
N HIS A 170 9.27 25.98 40.40
CA HIS A 170 10.07 26.40 39.25
C HIS A 170 10.89 25.25 38.68
N ALA A 171 11.56 24.47 39.52
CA ALA A 171 12.36 23.32 39.06
C ALA A 171 11.49 22.30 38.31
N THR A 172 10.30 22.00 38.82
CA THR A 172 9.31 21.14 38.14
C THR A 172 8.83 21.77 36.83
N ALA A 173 8.45 23.04 36.83
CA ALA A 173 7.96 23.72 35.62
C ALA A 173 9.04 23.75 34.52
N ARG A 174 10.30 23.97 34.89
CA ARG A 174 11.44 23.87 33.97
C ARG A 174 11.63 22.46 33.42
N ALA A 175 11.56 21.43 34.26
CA ALA A 175 11.66 20.05 33.80
C ALA A 175 10.54 19.68 32.81
N VAL A 176 9.33 20.19 33.03
CA VAL A 176 8.20 20.05 32.09
C VAL A 176 8.48 20.79 30.78
N ALA A 177 9.01 22.03 30.83
CA ALA A 177 9.37 22.79 29.64
C ALA A 177 10.49 22.13 28.82
N ASP A 178 11.50 21.55 29.48
CA ASP A 178 12.59 20.82 28.83
C ASP A 178 12.07 19.53 28.18
N THR A 179 11.17 18.79 28.85
CA THR A 179 10.51 17.61 28.28
C THR A 179 9.64 17.96 27.08
N ALA A 180 8.85 19.03 27.18
CA ALA A 180 8.01 19.51 26.09
C ALA A 180 8.85 19.98 24.88
N ARG A 181 10.05 20.55 25.13
CA ARG A 181 10.98 20.93 24.07
C ARG A 181 11.48 19.70 23.34
N ALA A 182 11.97 18.70 24.08
CA ALA A 182 12.43 17.44 23.49
C ALA A 182 11.34 16.75 22.65
N ARG A 183 10.08 16.78 23.10
CA ARG A 183 8.94 16.24 22.33
C ARG A 183 8.68 17.02 21.06
N ALA A 184 8.73 18.36 21.09
CA ALA A 184 8.58 19.19 19.90
C ALA A 184 9.71 18.96 18.90
N ASP A 185 10.96 18.84 19.37
CA ASP A 185 12.12 18.54 18.52
C ASP A 185 12.00 17.15 17.88
N ALA A 186 11.53 16.14 18.65
CA ALA A 186 11.28 14.79 18.14
C ALA A 186 10.14 14.76 17.10
N ALA A 187 9.05 15.50 17.33
CA ALA A 187 7.94 15.60 16.39
C ALA A 187 8.39 16.23 15.06
N LEU A 188 9.24 17.27 15.10
CA LEU A 188 9.82 17.89 13.90
C LEU A 188 10.74 16.93 13.14
N ALA A 189 11.54 16.13 13.86
CA ALA A 189 12.38 15.11 13.23
C ALA A 189 11.53 14.02 12.54
N HIS A 190 10.49 13.54 13.23
CA HIS A 190 9.54 12.57 12.67
C HIS A 190 8.81 13.11 11.43
N GLN A 191 8.36 14.36 11.47
CA GLN A 191 7.73 15.04 10.33
C GLN A 191 8.67 15.07 9.11
N ALA A 192 9.95 15.41 9.30
CA ALA A 192 10.93 15.42 8.21
C ALA A 192 11.12 14.02 7.58
N GLU A 193 11.22 12.97 8.40
CA GLU A 193 11.32 11.59 7.92
C GLU A 193 10.07 11.14 7.14
N VAL A 194 8.88 11.54 7.60
CA VAL A 194 7.62 11.21 6.92
C VAL A 194 7.49 12.00 5.61
N GLU A 195 7.93 13.26 5.58
CA GLU A 195 7.95 14.07 4.36
C GLU A 195 8.87 13.47 3.29
N ASP A 196 10.06 13.01 3.69
CA ASP A 196 10.98 12.25 2.82
C ASP A 196 10.28 11.00 2.26
N ARG A 197 9.64 10.20 3.11
CA ARG A 197 8.87 9.01 2.69
C ARG A 197 7.75 9.34 1.70
N ALA A 198 7.01 10.42 1.93
CA ALA A 198 5.95 10.86 1.02
C ALA A 198 6.50 11.31 -0.34
N ARG A 199 7.65 12.00 -0.35
CA ARG A 199 8.35 12.37 -1.59
C ARG A 199 8.85 11.15 -2.36
N ASP A 200 9.45 10.19 -1.68
CA ASP A 200 9.94 8.94 -2.29
C ASP A 200 8.79 8.09 -2.84
N ALA A 201 7.68 7.98 -2.10
CA ALA A 201 6.49 7.26 -2.56
C ALA A 201 5.85 7.91 -3.79
N LEU A 202 5.80 9.25 -3.86
CA LEU A 202 5.34 9.95 -5.07
C LEU A 202 6.27 9.67 -6.26
N ALA A 203 7.58 9.72 -6.05
CA ALA A 203 8.55 9.43 -7.10
C ALA A 203 8.39 7.98 -7.61
N ALA A 204 8.19 7.01 -6.72
CA ALA A 204 7.92 5.62 -7.09
C ALA A 204 6.62 5.46 -7.89
N ALA A 205 5.56 6.20 -7.53
CA ALA A 205 4.30 6.23 -8.28
C ALA A 205 4.48 6.83 -9.68
N GLN A 206 5.26 7.89 -9.81
CA GLN A 206 5.60 8.50 -11.11
C GLN A 206 6.45 7.58 -11.98
N VAL A 207 7.44 6.89 -11.41
CA VAL A 207 8.24 5.88 -12.12
C VAL A 207 7.35 4.73 -12.61
N SER A 208 6.44 4.25 -11.77
CA SER A 208 5.49 3.20 -12.16
C SER A 208 4.56 3.66 -13.29
N SER A 209 4.12 4.93 -13.25
CA SER A 209 3.33 5.52 -14.34
C SER A 209 4.11 5.59 -15.65
N GLY A 210 5.39 6.00 -15.60
CA GLY A 210 6.25 6.02 -16.78
C GLY A 210 6.47 4.62 -17.36
N ALA A 211 6.67 3.62 -16.51
CA ALA A 211 6.79 2.22 -16.94
C ALA A 211 5.49 1.69 -17.58
N LEU A 212 4.33 2.11 -17.09
CA LEU A 212 3.04 1.78 -17.72
C LEU A 212 2.92 2.45 -19.10
N ASP A 213 3.29 3.72 -19.23
CA ASP A 213 3.27 4.42 -20.52
C ASP A 213 4.19 3.73 -21.53
N GLU A 214 5.40 3.36 -21.11
CA GLU A 214 6.34 2.57 -21.92
C GLU A 214 5.75 1.22 -22.31
N ALA A 215 5.14 0.49 -21.37
CA ALA A 215 4.51 -0.80 -21.64
C ALA A 215 3.35 -0.67 -22.65
N VAL A 216 2.55 0.39 -22.59
CA VAL A 216 1.48 0.67 -23.57
C VAL A 216 2.07 0.93 -24.95
N GLN A 217 3.09 1.77 -25.07
CA GLN A 217 3.72 2.10 -26.35
C GLN A 217 4.45 0.90 -26.98
N GLU A 218 5.23 0.17 -26.18
CA GLU A 218 5.92 -1.04 -26.63
C GLU A 218 4.91 -2.11 -27.07
N SER A 219 3.85 -2.31 -26.28
CA SER A 219 2.85 -3.33 -26.58
C SER A 219 2.07 -3.05 -27.86
N ALA A 220 1.74 -1.79 -28.14
CA ALA A 220 1.04 -1.44 -29.38
C ALA A 220 1.89 -1.77 -30.63
N ALA A 221 3.16 -1.33 -30.65
CA ALA A 221 4.05 -1.55 -31.79
C ALA A 221 4.43 -3.02 -31.96
N ARG A 222 4.72 -3.72 -30.86
CA ARG A 222 5.08 -5.15 -30.90
C ARG A 222 3.88 -6.01 -31.28
N ARG A 223 2.67 -5.71 -30.78
CA ARG A 223 1.44 -6.43 -31.14
C ARG A 223 1.18 -6.38 -32.65
N GLU A 224 1.27 -5.21 -33.29
CA GLU A 224 1.06 -5.11 -34.74
C GLU A 224 2.09 -5.92 -35.54
N THR A 225 3.35 -5.97 -35.08
CA THR A 225 4.38 -6.80 -35.70
C THR A 225 4.07 -8.29 -35.55
N LEU A 226 3.70 -8.73 -34.35
CA LEU A 226 3.31 -10.10 -34.04
C LEU A 226 2.07 -10.54 -34.82
N LEU A 227 1.07 -9.67 -34.98
CA LEU A 227 -0.10 -9.96 -35.80
C LEU A 227 0.27 -10.15 -37.28
N ALA A 228 1.24 -9.39 -37.80
CA ALA A 228 1.76 -9.58 -39.16
C ALA A 228 2.53 -10.91 -39.32
N GLU A 229 3.38 -11.27 -38.36
CA GLU A 229 4.07 -12.55 -38.32
C GLU A 229 3.08 -13.72 -38.26
N LEU A 230 2.03 -13.58 -37.45
CA LEU A 230 0.98 -14.60 -37.29
C LEU A 230 0.12 -14.74 -38.56
N ALA A 231 -0.23 -13.63 -39.19
CA ALA A 231 -0.92 -13.60 -40.47
C ALA A 231 -0.09 -14.31 -41.57
N GLN A 232 1.23 -14.06 -41.60
CA GLN A 232 2.15 -14.72 -42.53
C GLN A 232 2.24 -16.24 -42.24
N ALA A 233 2.46 -16.63 -40.99
CA ALA A 233 2.59 -18.04 -40.60
C ALA A 233 1.32 -18.86 -40.92
N ARG A 234 0.15 -18.21 -40.94
CA ARG A 234 -1.15 -18.85 -41.19
C ARG A 234 -1.69 -18.62 -42.61
N ALA A 235 -0.99 -17.85 -43.44
CA ALA A 235 -1.47 -17.38 -44.73
C ALA A 235 -2.86 -16.71 -44.66
N THR A 236 -3.07 -15.84 -43.66
CA THR A 236 -4.30 -15.05 -43.43
C THR A 236 -4.01 -13.55 -43.52
N SER A 237 -5.01 -12.69 -43.35
CA SER A 237 -4.81 -11.24 -43.25
C SER A 237 -4.59 -10.80 -41.79
N VAL A 238 -3.89 -9.68 -41.61
CA VAL A 238 -3.64 -9.08 -40.28
C VAL A 238 -4.95 -8.75 -39.56
N ASP A 239 -5.97 -8.27 -40.29
CA ASP A 239 -7.26 -7.91 -39.70
C ASP A 239 -8.00 -9.15 -39.16
N VAL A 240 -8.00 -10.26 -39.91
CA VAL A 240 -8.60 -11.53 -39.45
C VAL A 240 -7.88 -12.06 -38.21
N GLU A 241 -6.56 -11.96 -38.20
CA GLU A 241 -5.79 -12.42 -37.04
C GLU A 241 -5.98 -11.49 -35.83
N ARG A 242 -6.12 -10.18 -36.05
CA ARG A 242 -6.48 -9.22 -35.00
C ARG A 242 -7.83 -9.57 -34.37
N GLU A 243 -8.87 -9.76 -35.18
CA GLU A 243 -10.20 -10.16 -34.70
C GLU A 243 -10.17 -11.49 -33.93
N ARG A 244 -9.39 -12.46 -34.40
CA ARG A 244 -9.23 -13.75 -33.72
C ARG A 244 -8.53 -13.61 -32.39
N GLN A 245 -7.43 -12.84 -32.31
CA GLN A 245 -6.75 -12.56 -31.04
C GLN A 245 -7.68 -11.84 -30.08
N ASP A 246 -8.42 -10.82 -30.53
CA ASP A 246 -9.37 -10.08 -29.71
C ASP A 246 -10.48 -11.01 -29.16
N ALA A 247 -10.97 -11.95 -29.98
CA ALA A 247 -11.95 -12.96 -29.55
C ALA A 247 -11.38 -13.94 -28.51
N LEU A 248 -10.15 -14.42 -28.69
CA LEU A 248 -9.45 -15.27 -27.73
C LEU A 248 -9.19 -14.54 -26.41
N ASP A 249 -8.80 -13.27 -26.50
CA ASP A 249 -8.55 -12.40 -25.36
C ASP A 249 -9.84 -12.17 -24.56
N ALA A 250 -10.95 -11.89 -25.26
CA ALA A 250 -12.27 -11.76 -24.66
C ALA A 250 -12.76 -13.06 -24.01
N GLN A 251 -12.54 -14.21 -24.66
CA GLN A 251 -12.89 -15.51 -24.09
C GLN A 251 -12.07 -15.83 -22.84
N ALA A 252 -10.76 -15.60 -22.89
CA ALA A 252 -9.86 -15.80 -21.75
C ALA A 252 -10.22 -14.87 -20.60
N ALA A 253 -10.52 -13.59 -20.87
CA ALA A 253 -10.98 -12.64 -19.86
C ALA A 253 -12.30 -13.09 -19.24
N SER A 254 -13.30 -13.48 -20.04
CA SER A 254 -14.58 -14.00 -19.53
C SER A 254 -14.41 -15.25 -18.67
N ALA A 255 -13.49 -16.15 -19.03
CA ALA A 255 -13.19 -17.34 -18.24
C ALA A 255 -12.51 -16.98 -16.90
N ARG A 256 -11.53 -16.08 -16.92
CA ARG A 256 -10.86 -15.56 -15.70
C ARG A 256 -11.87 -14.89 -14.76
N GLU A 257 -12.74 -14.05 -15.30
CA GLU A 257 -13.79 -13.35 -14.56
C GLU A 257 -14.81 -14.33 -13.96
N SER A 258 -15.23 -15.35 -14.71
CA SER A 258 -16.16 -16.38 -14.23
C SER A 258 -15.54 -17.20 -13.09
N ALA A 259 -14.31 -17.67 -13.27
CA ALA A 259 -13.57 -18.40 -12.23
C ALA A 259 -13.35 -17.54 -10.98
N ALA A 260 -13.03 -16.25 -11.15
CA ALA A 260 -12.86 -15.33 -10.04
C ALA A 260 -14.19 -15.07 -9.29
N ARG A 261 -15.30 -14.96 -10.03
CA ARG A 261 -16.64 -14.81 -9.46
C ARG A 261 -17.05 -16.03 -8.65
N GLU A 262 -16.74 -17.24 -9.12
CA GLU A 262 -16.98 -18.48 -8.38
C GLU A 262 -16.21 -18.53 -7.06
N ARG A 263 -14.97 -18.01 -7.01
CA ARG A 263 -14.17 -17.97 -5.76
C ARG A 263 -14.78 -17.09 -4.67
N VAL A 264 -15.49 -16.03 -5.03
CA VAL A 264 -16.09 -15.09 -4.08
C VAL A 264 -17.60 -15.31 -3.91
N ALA A 265 -18.17 -16.27 -4.64
CA ALA A 265 -19.56 -16.66 -4.46
C ALA A 265 -19.74 -17.30 -3.07
N PRO A 266 -20.85 -17.02 -2.36
CA PRO A 266 -21.16 -17.75 -1.14
C PRO A 266 -21.24 -19.25 -1.46
N PRO A 267 -20.81 -20.15 -0.55
CA PRO A 267 -21.02 -21.57 -0.75
C PRO A 267 -22.50 -21.79 -1.02
N ALA A 268 -22.82 -22.55 -2.08
CA ALA A 268 -24.19 -22.91 -2.40
C ALA A 268 -24.83 -23.42 -1.11
N ALA A 269 -25.96 -22.81 -0.70
CA ALA A 269 -26.70 -23.24 0.48
C ALA A 269 -26.92 -24.75 0.34
N GLY A 270 -26.17 -25.52 1.13
CA GLY A 270 -26.28 -26.97 1.10
C GLY A 270 -27.73 -27.33 1.34
N THR A 271 -28.28 -28.19 0.50
CA THR A 271 -29.43 -29.02 0.83
C THR A 271 -29.28 -29.43 2.30
N PRO A 272 -30.28 -29.21 3.17
CA PRO A 272 -30.09 -29.41 4.61
C PRO A 272 -29.60 -30.84 4.83
N ALA A 273 -28.34 -30.95 5.26
CA ALA A 273 -27.78 -32.21 5.70
C ALA A 273 -28.65 -32.66 6.87
N ALA A 274 -29.40 -33.74 6.65
CA ALA A 274 -30.13 -34.41 7.70
C ALA A 274 -29.16 -34.70 8.85
N ALA A 275 -29.50 -34.20 10.03
CA ALA A 275 -28.71 -34.35 11.23
C ALA A 275 -28.39 -35.83 11.50
N PRO A 276 -27.12 -36.23 11.69
CA PRO A 276 -26.82 -37.53 12.23
C PRO A 276 -27.07 -37.51 13.73
N SER A 277 -28.04 -38.31 14.17
CA SER A 277 -28.23 -38.66 15.57
C SER A 277 -27.05 -39.49 16.06
N ALA A 278 -26.57 -39.20 17.26
CA ALA A 278 -25.49 -39.93 17.94
C ALA A 278 -25.98 -41.29 18.52
N PRO A 279 -25.15 -42.09 19.22
CA PRO A 279 -24.38 -43.20 18.66
C PRO A 279 -24.78 -44.57 19.27
N ALA A 280 -24.45 -45.67 18.59
CA ALA A 280 -24.45 -47.01 19.21
C ALA A 280 -23.30 -47.87 18.65
N ALA A 281 -22.71 -48.65 19.58
CA ALA A 281 -21.41 -49.31 19.52
C ALA A 281 -21.40 -50.66 18.73
N PRO A 282 -20.24 -51.34 18.60
CA PRO A 282 -19.85 -52.16 17.44
C PRO A 282 -19.93 -53.68 17.62
N ALA A 283 -19.82 -54.46 16.53
CA ALA A 283 -19.08 -55.73 16.48
C ALA A 283 -18.96 -56.36 15.06
N ALA A 284 -17.70 -56.54 14.63
CA ALA A 284 -17.11 -57.73 13.96
C ALA A 284 -17.50 -58.11 12.50
N PRO A 285 -16.79 -59.04 11.83
CA PRO A 285 -15.67 -58.69 10.94
C PRO A 285 -15.79 -59.30 9.51
N ALA A 286 -15.00 -58.79 8.55
CA ALA A 286 -14.86 -59.40 7.22
C ALA A 286 -13.39 -59.67 6.86
N ALA A 287 -13.20 -60.82 6.21
CA ALA A 287 -11.96 -61.52 5.90
C ALA A 287 -11.33 -61.03 4.55
N PRO A 288 -10.23 -61.63 4.03
CA PRO A 288 -9.10 -60.89 3.49
C PRO A 288 -9.05 -60.83 1.95
N SER A 289 -8.23 -59.93 1.41
CA SER A 289 -7.83 -59.93 -0.01
C SER A 289 -6.30 -59.88 -0.12
N ALA A 290 -5.78 -60.70 -1.03
CA ALA A 290 -4.37 -60.98 -1.28
C ALA A 290 -3.74 -59.96 -2.28
N PRO A 291 -2.50 -60.15 -2.78
CA PRO A 291 -1.39 -59.23 -2.54
C PRO A 291 -1.04 -58.34 -3.74
N ALA A 292 -0.54 -57.12 -3.46
CA ALA A 292 0.01 -56.23 -4.48
C ALA A 292 1.53 -56.45 -4.65
N ALA A 293 1.96 -56.37 -5.90
CA ALA A 293 3.31 -56.56 -6.39
C ALA A 293 4.31 -55.54 -5.83
N GLN A 294 5.52 -56.02 -5.53
CA GLN A 294 6.66 -55.25 -5.07
C GLN A 294 7.43 -54.70 -6.28
N ASN A 295 7.75 -53.40 -6.28
CA ASN A 295 8.80 -52.82 -7.10
C ASN A 295 9.93 -52.27 -6.20
N PRO A 296 11.20 -52.31 -6.64
CA PRO A 296 12.36 -52.18 -5.75
C PRO A 296 12.68 -50.73 -5.35
N ALA A 297 13.29 -50.59 -4.17
CA ALA A 297 13.76 -49.34 -3.60
C ALA A 297 14.99 -48.75 -4.32
N PRO A 298 15.15 -47.41 -4.36
CA PRO A 298 16.35 -46.76 -4.88
C PRO A 298 17.52 -46.83 -3.87
N VAL A 299 18.72 -46.99 -4.40
CA VAL A 299 20.01 -47.07 -3.69
C VAL A 299 20.40 -45.69 -3.11
N PRO A 300 20.90 -45.58 -1.87
CA PRO A 300 21.41 -44.31 -1.32
C PRO A 300 22.82 -43.99 -1.83
N ALA A 301 23.08 -42.71 -2.13
CA ALA A 301 24.40 -42.17 -2.45
C ALA A 301 25.33 -42.13 -1.21
N PRO A 302 26.66 -42.26 -1.37
CA PRO A 302 27.60 -42.25 -0.26
C PRO A 302 27.80 -40.86 0.34
N ALA A 303 27.88 -40.80 1.67
CA ALA A 303 28.09 -39.59 2.46
C ALA A 303 29.53 -39.04 2.33
N PRO A 304 29.73 -37.71 2.32
CA PRO A 304 31.05 -37.10 2.33
C PRO A 304 31.72 -37.20 3.71
N ALA A 305 33.05 -37.35 3.71
CA ALA A 305 33.89 -37.50 4.90
C ALA A 305 33.89 -36.25 5.81
N PRO A 306 34.02 -36.40 7.14
CA PRO A 306 34.03 -35.28 8.08
C PRO A 306 35.34 -34.49 8.02
N ALA A 307 35.21 -33.15 8.07
CA ALA A 307 36.34 -32.22 8.20
C ALA A 307 37.01 -32.33 9.59
N PRO A 308 38.33 -32.10 9.69
CA PRO A 308 39.05 -32.20 10.97
C PRO A 308 38.66 -31.08 11.94
N ALA A 309 38.54 -31.45 13.22
CA ALA A 309 38.18 -30.54 14.31
C ALA A 309 39.29 -29.51 14.58
N PRO A 310 38.93 -28.22 14.83
CA PRO A 310 39.91 -27.20 15.21
C PRO A 310 40.42 -27.43 16.65
N ALA A 311 41.71 -27.13 16.86
CA ALA A 311 42.38 -27.22 18.15
C ALA A 311 41.79 -26.24 19.19
N PRO A 312 41.80 -26.58 20.50
CA PRO A 312 41.23 -25.72 21.54
C PRO A 312 42.08 -24.47 21.76
N ALA A 313 41.43 -23.31 21.84
CA ALA A 313 42.05 -22.05 22.20
C ALA A 313 42.49 -22.04 23.68
N PRO A 314 43.62 -21.38 24.02
CA PRO A 314 44.08 -21.28 25.40
C PRO A 314 43.15 -20.40 26.24
N ALA A 315 42.97 -20.79 27.51
CA ALA A 315 42.09 -20.12 28.46
C ALA A 315 42.56 -18.68 28.76
N PRO A 316 41.66 -17.69 28.82
CA PRO A 316 42.01 -16.33 29.21
C PRO A 316 42.32 -16.24 30.72
N ALA A 317 43.31 -15.42 31.07
CA ALA A 317 43.66 -15.09 32.44
C ALA A 317 42.50 -14.38 33.18
N PRO A 318 42.35 -14.56 34.51
CA PRO A 318 41.27 -13.94 35.27
C PRO A 318 41.39 -12.41 35.28
N ALA A 319 40.29 -11.73 34.96
CA ALA A 319 40.19 -10.27 35.00
C ALA A 319 40.21 -9.76 36.46
N PRO A 320 40.82 -8.58 36.73
CA PRO A 320 40.76 -7.95 38.04
C PRO A 320 39.32 -7.55 38.39
N ALA A 321 38.97 -7.65 39.68
CA ALA A 321 37.63 -7.38 40.19
C ALA A 321 37.17 -5.94 39.84
N PRO A 322 35.90 -5.75 39.41
CA PRO A 322 35.37 -4.44 39.06
C PRO A 322 35.18 -3.58 40.31
N ALA A 323 35.51 -2.28 40.19
CA ALA A 323 35.13 -1.27 41.17
C ALA A 323 33.59 -1.20 41.31
N PRO A 324 33.05 -0.88 42.50
CA PRO A 324 31.61 -0.85 42.71
C PRO A 324 30.95 0.19 41.80
N ALA A 325 29.88 -0.23 41.11
CA ALA A 325 29.12 0.61 40.20
C ALA A 325 28.40 1.74 40.96
N PRO A 326 28.34 2.96 40.40
CA PRO A 326 27.49 4.01 40.95
C PRO A 326 26.02 3.57 40.89
N ALA A 327 25.26 3.95 41.93
CA ALA A 327 23.85 3.60 42.05
C ALA A 327 23.06 4.00 40.78
N PRO A 328 22.14 3.14 40.30
CA PRO A 328 21.39 3.41 39.08
C PRO A 328 20.49 4.64 39.26
N ALA A 329 20.51 5.52 38.26
CA ALA A 329 19.55 6.61 38.14
C ALA A 329 18.12 6.02 38.04
N PRO A 330 17.11 6.66 38.65
CA PRO A 330 15.73 6.21 38.54
C PRO A 330 15.32 6.15 37.06
N PRO A 331 14.55 5.13 36.65
CA PRO A 331 14.11 5.01 35.26
C PRO A 331 13.28 6.23 34.86
N PRO A 332 13.42 6.73 33.61
CA PRO A 332 12.56 7.80 33.11
C PRO A 332 11.10 7.35 33.18
N ALA A 333 10.22 8.25 33.58
CA ALA A 333 8.79 8.00 33.59
C ALA A 333 8.34 7.49 32.19
N PRO A 334 7.46 6.48 32.12
CA PRO A 334 7.02 5.93 30.85
C PRO A 334 6.45 7.07 29.99
N ALA A 335 6.90 7.13 28.74
CA ALA A 335 6.30 8.00 27.75
C ALA A 335 4.79 7.72 27.74
N PRO A 336 3.93 8.77 27.73
CA PRO A 336 2.50 8.55 27.56
C PRO A 336 2.32 7.73 26.26
N PRO A 337 1.44 6.71 26.26
CA PRO A 337 1.19 5.94 25.04
C PRO A 337 0.86 6.91 23.91
N PRO A 338 1.27 6.62 22.66
CA PRO A 338 0.86 7.43 21.53
C PRO A 338 -0.66 7.55 21.62
N VAL A 339 -1.15 8.79 21.65
CA VAL A 339 -2.57 9.03 21.47
C VAL A 339 -2.82 8.65 20.02
N VAL A 340 -3.19 7.38 19.80
CA VAL A 340 -3.82 6.96 18.56
C VAL A 340 -5.18 7.64 18.58
N THR A 341 -5.22 8.90 18.16
CA THR A 341 -6.46 9.51 17.72
C THR A 341 -6.94 8.62 16.57
N PRO A 342 -8.07 7.90 16.71
CA PRO A 342 -8.62 7.20 15.56
C PRO A 342 -8.87 8.26 14.48
N PRO A 343 -8.36 8.09 13.25
CA PRO A 343 -8.58 9.08 12.22
C PRO A 343 -10.09 9.22 11.99
N PRO A 344 -10.59 10.44 11.71
CA PRO A 344 -11.99 10.65 11.35
C PRO A 344 -12.33 9.76 10.14
N GLY A 345 -13.37 8.94 10.25
CA GLY A 345 -13.72 8.01 9.16
C GLY A 345 -14.53 6.76 9.55
N THR A 346 -15.27 6.79 10.66
CA THR A 346 -16.05 5.66 11.20
C THR A 346 -17.56 5.83 11.01
N GLY A 347 -17.98 6.73 10.13
CA GLY A 347 -19.40 6.98 9.89
C GLY A 347 -20.05 5.74 9.26
N VAL A 348 -21.11 5.23 9.89
CA VAL A 348 -21.92 4.16 9.32
C VAL A 348 -22.97 4.77 8.41
N GLY A 349 -22.93 4.44 7.13
CA GLY A 349 -23.87 4.94 6.13
C GLY A 349 -25.19 4.17 6.09
N ASN A 350 -26.20 4.78 5.48
CA ASN A 350 -27.43 4.10 5.09
C ASN A 350 -27.59 4.03 3.56
N GLY A 351 -28.59 3.28 3.08
CA GLY A 351 -28.79 3.06 1.64
C GLY A 351 -29.05 4.34 0.83
N ALA A 352 -29.70 5.35 1.41
CA ALA A 352 -29.92 6.62 0.72
C ALA A 352 -28.60 7.41 0.58
N GLN A 353 -27.74 7.35 1.59
CA GLN A 353 -26.40 7.95 1.53
C GLN A 353 -25.52 7.25 0.50
N GLY A 354 -25.58 5.92 0.39
CA GLY A 354 -24.88 5.18 -0.66
C GLY A 354 -25.30 5.59 -2.07
N GLN A 355 -26.60 5.79 -2.31
CA GLN A 355 -27.11 6.32 -3.58
C GLN A 355 -26.64 7.76 -3.84
N ALA A 356 -26.65 8.62 -2.82
CA ALA A 356 -26.15 9.99 -2.93
C ALA A 356 -24.64 10.04 -3.24
N ALA A 357 -23.86 9.16 -2.62
CA ALA A 357 -22.43 9.01 -2.91
C ALA A 357 -22.19 8.61 -4.37
N VAL A 358 -22.93 7.62 -4.88
CA VAL A 358 -22.88 7.23 -6.29
C VAL A 358 -23.28 8.37 -7.22
N ALA A 359 -24.37 9.09 -6.91
CA ALA A 359 -24.82 10.23 -7.70
C ALA A 359 -23.73 11.32 -7.76
N TRP A 360 -23.08 11.62 -6.63
CA TRP A 360 -21.97 12.56 -6.58
C TRP A 360 -20.78 12.09 -7.41
N ALA A 361 -20.38 10.82 -7.29
CA ALA A 361 -19.23 10.28 -8.03
C ALA A 361 -19.47 10.30 -9.54
N ARG A 362 -20.71 10.05 -10.00
CA ARG A 362 -21.06 10.19 -11.42
C ARG A 362 -20.87 11.61 -11.95
N THR A 363 -21.00 12.65 -11.10
CA THR A 363 -20.66 14.03 -11.51
C THR A 363 -19.17 14.24 -11.77
N LYS A 364 -18.31 13.30 -11.36
CA LYS A 364 -16.86 13.35 -11.54
C LYS A 364 -16.38 12.58 -12.75
N ILE A 365 -17.25 11.87 -13.48
CA ILE A 365 -16.88 11.20 -14.72
C ILE A 365 -16.19 12.21 -15.66
N GLY A 366 -15.03 11.84 -16.19
CA GLY A 366 -14.17 12.71 -16.98
C GLY A 366 -13.13 13.52 -16.19
N ALA A 367 -13.21 13.56 -14.85
CA ALA A 367 -12.18 14.20 -14.02
C ALA A 367 -10.85 13.44 -14.14
N PRO A 368 -9.70 14.15 -14.17
CA PRO A 368 -8.41 13.51 -14.33
C PRO A 368 -8.01 12.70 -13.09
N TYR A 369 -7.26 11.63 -13.29
CA TYR A 369 -6.58 10.95 -12.21
C TYR A 369 -5.40 11.78 -11.70
N VAL A 370 -5.25 11.89 -10.38
CA VAL A 370 -4.10 12.53 -9.71
C VAL A 370 -3.72 11.68 -8.52
N PHE A 371 -2.45 11.27 -8.41
CA PHE A 371 -1.94 10.56 -7.24
C PHE A 371 -2.22 11.36 -5.96
N GLY A 372 -2.82 10.74 -4.96
CA GLY A 372 -3.19 11.45 -3.72
C GLY A 372 -4.36 12.41 -3.87
N GLY A 373 -5.03 12.46 -5.02
CA GLY A 373 -6.04 13.47 -5.35
C GLY A 373 -7.39 13.28 -4.65
N THR A 374 -7.95 14.38 -4.14
CA THR A 374 -9.31 14.46 -3.55
C THR A 374 -10.19 15.55 -4.20
N GLY A 375 -9.80 16.02 -5.39
CA GLY A 375 -10.48 17.03 -6.21
C GLY A 375 -9.59 18.24 -6.55
N PRO A 376 -9.72 18.84 -7.75
CA PRO A 376 -10.62 18.46 -8.85
C PRO A 376 -10.17 17.23 -9.66
N GLY A 377 -8.95 16.72 -9.43
CA GLY A 377 -8.52 15.38 -9.86
C GLY A 377 -8.53 14.40 -8.68
N TYR A 378 -8.67 13.10 -8.96
CA TYR A 378 -8.93 12.09 -7.94
C TYR A 378 -8.02 10.87 -8.08
N ASP A 379 -7.65 10.25 -6.97
CA ASP A 379 -7.24 8.84 -6.96
C ASP A 379 -8.40 7.94 -6.51
N CYS A 380 -8.14 6.64 -6.41
CA CYS A 380 -9.14 5.62 -6.13
C CYS A 380 -9.90 5.87 -4.80
N SER A 381 -9.16 5.93 -3.70
CA SER A 381 -9.68 6.09 -2.35
C SER A 381 -10.08 7.54 -2.05
N GLY A 382 -9.56 8.51 -2.78
CA GLY A 382 -9.93 9.91 -2.76
C GLY A 382 -11.29 10.14 -3.41
N LEU A 383 -11.58 9.46 -4.53
CA LEU A 383 -12.91 9.49 -5.14
C LEU A 383 -13.97 8.92 -4.18
N THR A 384 -13.71 7.76 -3.59
CA THR A 384 -14.68 7.10 -2.68
C THR A 384 -14.89 7.89 -1.40
N SER A 385 -13.82 8.39 -0.78
CA SER A 385 -13.91 9.19 0.44
C SER A 385 -14.69 10.49 0.23
N ARG A 386 -14.44 11.19 -0.89
CA ARG A 386 -15.18 12.42 -1.22
C ARG A 386 -16.63 12.19 -1.62
N ALA A 387 -16.92 11.06 -2.29
CA ALA A 387 -18.29 10.67 -2.60
C ALA A 387 -19.12 10.41 -1.34
N TRP A 388 -18.60 9.65 -0.39
CA TRP A 388 -19.28 9.39 0.88
C TRP A 388 -19.34 10.63 1.77
N ALA A 389 -18.29 11.47 1.80
CA ALA A 389 -18.32 12.73 2.53
C ALA A 389 -19.41 13.68 1.98
N ALA A 390 -19.61 13.72 0.65
CA ALA A 390 -20.71 14.48 0.05
C ALA A 390 -22.10 13.93 0.42
N ALA A 391 -22.19 12.66 0.82
CA ALA A 391 -23.38 12.02 1.38
C ALA A 391 -23.47 12.12 2.92
N GLY A 392 -22.57 12.88 3.56
CA GLY A 392 -22.54 13.11 5.00
C GLY A 392 -21.89 11.98 5.82
N VAL A 393 -21.07 11.13 5.20
CA VAL A 393 -20.35 10.03 5.88
C VAL A 393 -18.86 10.15 5.57
N ASP A 394 -18.05 10.44 6.57
CA ASP A 394 -16.61 10.41 6.40
C ASP A 394 -16.09 8.97 6.47
N ILE A 395 -15.29 8.58 5.47
CA ILE A 395 -14.52 7.34 5.45
C ILE A 395 -13.04 7.66 5.27
N THR A 396 -12.17 6.74 5.67
CA THR A 396 -10.73 7.01 5.69
C THR A 396 -10.10 7.14 4.32
N ARG A 397 -8.92 7.77 4.28
CA ARG A 397 -8.31 8.25 3.04
C ARG A 397 -7.73 7.17 2.14
N THR A 398 -7.30 6.03 2.66
CA THR A 398 -6.58 4.98 1.88
C THR A 398 -7.45 3.76 1.64
N SER A 399 -7.25 3.04 0.54
CA SER A 399 -8.08 1.87 0.21
C SER A 399 -7.94 0.74 1.24
N ARG A 400 -6.72 0.51 1.75
CA ARG A 400 -6.46 -0.47 2.82
C ARG A 400 -7.20 -0.12 4.10
N SER A 401 -7.17 1.15 4.49
CA SER A 401 -7.81 1.61 5.72
C SER A 401 -9.34 1.68 5.60
N GLN A 402 -9.86 1.99 4.41
CA GLN A 402 -11.29 1.86 4.10
C GLN A 402 -11.74 0.40 4.25
N TYR A 403 -11.00 -0.55 3.66
CA TYR A 403 -11.31 -1.97 3.84
C TYR A 403 -11.30 -2.35 5.31
N GLN A 404 -10.34 -1.91 6.13
CA GLN A 404 -10.33 -2.27 7.55
C GLN A 404 -11.57 -1.78 8.33
N ARG A 405 -12.20 -0.67 7.91
CA ARG A 405 -13.30 -0.03 8.67
C ARG A 405 -14.71 -0.38 8.20
N VAL A 406 -14.88 -0.78 6.94
CA VAL A 406 -16.19 -1.12 6.36
C VAL A 406 -16.76 -2.44 6.89
N GLN A 407 -18.08 -2.52 6.95
CA GLN A 407 -18.79 -3.79 7.14
C GLN A 407 -18.52 -4.72 5.95
N LYS A 408 -18.14 -5.98 6.22
CA LYS A 408 -17.92 -6.98 5.16
C LYS A 408 -19.24 -7.48 4.60
N ILE A 409 -19.41 -7.35 3.29
CA ILE A 409 -20.61 -7.74 2.57
C ILE A 409 -20.23 -8.78 1.50
N SER A 410 -21.05 -9.82 1.39
CA SER A 410 -20.95 -10.79 0.30
C SER A 410 -21.44 -10.17 -1.01
N TYR A 411 -20.85 -10.55 -2.13
CA TYR A 411 -21.11 -9.89 -3.42
C TYR A 411 -22.56 -10.01 -3.92
N ASP A 412 -23.31 -11.02 -3.48
CA ASP A 412 -24.75 -11.20 -3.74
C ASP A 412 -25.65 -10.17 -3.00
N ARG A 413 -25.09 -9.44 -2.03
CA ARG A 413 -25.78 -8.40 -1.25
C ARG A 413 -25.31 -6.99 -1.56
N LEU A 414 -24.57 -6.81 -2.66
CA LEU A 414 -24.11 -5.51 -3.13
C LEU A 414 -25.26 -4.52 -3.33
N ARG A 415 -25.02 -3.27 -2.92
CA ARG A 415 -25.91 -2.13 -3.09
C ARG A 415 -25.10 -0.93 -3.58
N PRO A 416 -25.70 -0.02 -4.38
CA PRO A 416 -25.03 1.20 -4.79
C PRO A 416 -24.42 1.95 -3.59
N GLY A 417 -23.13 2.28 -3.69
CA GLY A 417 -22.34 2.89 -2.61
C GLY A 417 -21.37 1.92 -1.92
N ASP A 418 -21.62 0.61 -2.00
CA ASP A 418 -20.67 -0.39 -1.49
C ASP A 418 -19.34 -0.29 -2.25
N LEU A 419 -18.24 -0.56 -1.55
CA LEU A 419 -16.88 -0.46 -2.04
C LEU A 419 -16.33 -1.84 -2.43
N ILE A 420 -15.64 -1.88 -3.57
CA ILE A 420 -15.00 -3.08 -4.11
C ILE A 420 -13.49 -2.85 -4.06
N PHE A 421 -12.76 -3.80 -3.47
CA PHE A 421 -11.33 -3.66 -3.20
C PHE A 421 -10.54 -4.69 -4.01
N TYR A 422 -9.41 -4.28 -4.57
CA TYR A 422 -8.55 -5.11 -5.39
C TYR A 422 -7.16 -5.23 -4.76
N ALA A 423 -6.59 -6.44 -4.76
CA ALA A 423 -5.34 -6.75 -4.09
C ALA A 423 -4.40 -7.60 -4.96
N ASN A 424 -3.09 -7.51 -4.72
CA ASN A 424 -2.11 -8.42 -5.35
C ASN A 424 -2.24 -9.85 -4.79
N ASP A 425 -2.59 -9.97 -3.51
CA ASP A 425 -2.93 -11.22 -2.84
C ASP A 425 -4.27 -11.05 -2.10
N THR A 426 -5.32 -11.64 -2.65
CA THR A 426 -6.69 -11.57 -2.10
C THR A 426 -6.85 -12.21 -0.71
N SER A 427 -5.85 -12.99 -0.24
CA SER A 427 -5.81 -13.51 1.13
C SER A 427 -5.17 -12.53 2.13
N ASN A 428 -4.49 -11.49 1.63
CA ASN A 428 -3.77 -10.51 2.43
C ASN A 428 -4.27 -9.07 2.17
N PRO A 429 -5.10 -8.50 3.06
CA PRO A 429 -5.60 -7.13 2.94
C PRO A 429 -4.52 -6.05 2.91
N SER A 430 -3.29 -6.30 3.37
CA SER A 430 -2.20 -5.31 3.28
C SER A 430 -1.73 -5.09 1.83
N THR A 431 -2.09 -6.00 0.92
CA THR A 431 -1.75 -5.91 -0.50
C THR A 431 -2.86 -5.29 -1.36
N ILE A 432 -3.92 -4.76 -0.71
CA ILE A 432 -4.92 -3.95 -1.41
C ILE A 432 -4.20 -2.77 -2.06
N ARG A 433 -4.48 -2.59 -3.35
CA ARG A 433 -3.87 -1.59 -4.23
C ARG A 433 -4.89 -0.63 -4.85
N HIS A 434 -6.17 -1.00 -4.86
CA HIS A 434 -7.20 -0.20 -5.50
C HIS A 434 -8.57 -0.39 -4.85
N VAL A 435 -9.40 0.65 -4.95
CA VAL A 435 -10.80 0.64 -4.53
C VAL A 435 -11.68 1.31 -5.58
N ALA A 436 -12.85 0.73 -5.82
CA ALA A 436 -13.91 1.27 -6.66
C ALA A 436 -15.23 1.30 -5.88
N MET A 437 -16.21 2.07 -6.35
CA MET A 437 -17.54 2.11 -5.75
C MET A 437 -18.55 1.44 -6.68
N TYR A 438 -19.32 0.48 -6.16
CA TYR A 438 -20.39 -0.20 -6.87
C TYR A 438 -21.54 0.77 -7.15
N THR A 439 -22.03 0.77 -8.39
CA THR A 439 -23.07 1.71 -8.86
C THR A 439 -24.39 1.03 -9.22
N GLY A 440 -24.47 -0.31 -9.10
CA GLY A 440 -25.63 -1.12 -9.47
C GLY A 440 -25.44 -1.84 -10.81
N GLY A 441 -26.25 -2.86 -11.08
CA GLY A 441 -26.27 -3.54 -12.38
C GLY A 441 -24.99 -4.28 -12.78
N GLY A 442 -24.12 -4.58 -11.81
CA GLY A 442 -22.79 -5.16 -12.09
C GLY A 442 -21.75 -4.13 -12.51
N MET A 443 -22.03 -2.83 -12.34
CA MET A 443 -21.14 -1.72 -12.70
C MET A 443 -20.47 -1.13 -11.47
N MET A 444 -19.33 -0.48 -11.68
CA MET A 444 -18.59 0.29 -10.69
C MET A 444 -18.00 1.56 -11.28
N ILE A 445 -17.80 2.57 -10.45
CA ILE A 445 -17.11 3.81 -10.79
C ILE A 445 -15.75 3.88 -10.09
N GLU A 446 -14.73 4.33 -10.81
CA GLU A 446 -13.36 4.35 -10.32
C GLU A 446 -12.51 5.49 -10.87
N ALA A 447 -11.46 5.82 -10.12
CA ALA A 447 -10.29 6.58 -10.58
C ALA A 447 -9.09 5.64 -10.45
N ARG A 448 -8.67 5.00 -11.56
CA ARG A 448 -7.78 3.85 -11.50
C ARG A 448 -6.30 4.19 -11.60
N GLN A 449 -5.94 5.02 -12.59
CA GLN A 449 -4.54 5.30 -12.92
C GLN A 449 -4.41 6.56 -13.77
N PRO A 450 -3.22 7.19 -13.84
CA PRO A 450 -2.95 8.29 -14.77
C PRO A 450 -3.31 7.94 -16.22
N GLY A 451 -3.75 8.93 -16.99
CA GLY A 451 -4.20 8.76 -18.36
C GLY A 451 -5.62 8.17 -18.52
N SER A 452 -6.21 7.61 -17.46
CA SER A 452 -7.61 7.16 -17.45
C SER A 452 -8.44 8.07 -16.52
N PRO A 453 -9.33 8.93 -17.07
CA PRO A 453 -10.17 9.78 -16.25
C PRO A 453 -11.17 8.94 -15.43
N VAL A 454 -11.83 9.55 -14.45
CA VAL A 454 -12.91 8.88 -13.72
C VAL A 454 -13.96 8.36 -14.71
N HIS A 455 -14.32 7.09 -14.59
CA HIS A 455 -15.21 6.41 -15.52
C HIS A 455 -15.98 5.28 -14.83
N GLU A 456 -17.10 4.88 -15.44
CA GLU A 456 -17.93 3.77 -15.00
C GLU A 456 -17.68 2.56 -15.90
N VAL A 457 -17.44 1.39 -15.31
CA VAL A 457 -17.06 0.15 -16.00
C VAL A 457 -17.77 -1.05 -15.39
N ALA A 458 -17.80 -2.16 -16.11
CA ALA A 458 -18.21 -3.43 -15.53
C ALA A 458 -17.29 -3.79 -14.36
N MET A 459 -17.88 -4.29 -13.27
CA MET A 459 -17.15 -4.76 -12.12
C MET A 459 -16.22 -5.92 -12.53
N ARG A 460 -14.96 -5.81 -12.11
CA ARG A 460 -13.98 -6.89 -12.25
C ARG A 460 -14.03 -7.79 -11.02
N TRP A 461 -13.99 -9.09 -11.25
CA TRP A 461 -13.91 -10.14 -10.23
C TRP A 461 -12.47 -10.61 -10.02
N ALA A 462 -11.65 -10.55 -11.08
CA ALA A 462 -10.22 -10.80 -10.96
C ALA A 462 -9.62 -9.86 -9.89
N ASP A 463 -8.79 -10.41 -9.01
CA ASP A 463 -8.10 -9.72 -7.92
C ASP A 463 -9.00 -9.04 -6.87
N ALA A 464 -10.31 -9.23 -6.94
CA ALA A 464 -11.24 -8.67 -5.98
C ALA A 464 -11.10 -9.38 -4.62
N MET A 465 -11.09 -8.62 -3.53
CA MET A 465 -11.08 -9.16 -2.18
C MET A 465 -12.28 -10.08 -1.94
N PRO A 466 -12.20 -11.08 -1.03
CA PRO A 466 -13.30 -12.03 -0.78
C PRO A 466 -14.64 -11.40 -0.37
N TYR A 467 -14.59 -10.17 0.18
CA TYR A 467 -15.76 -9.41 0.56
C TYR A 467 -15.69 -7.99 -0.02
N ALA A 468 -16.85 -7.47 -0.42
CA ALA A 468 -17.04 -6.04 -0.59
C ALA A 468 -17.16 -5.35 0.79
N GLY A 469 -17.12 -4.02 0.78
CA GLY A 469 -17.25 -3.20 1.98
C GLY A 469 -18.46 -2.28 1.93
N ARG A 470 -19.24 -2.22 3.00
CA ARG A 470 -20.26 -1.21 3.20
C ARG A 470 -19.81 -0.23 4.29
N PRO A 471 -19.58 1.05 3.95
CA PRO A 471 -19.36 2.12 4.92
C PRO A 471 -20.45 2.23 5.97
#